data_AF-A0A380JFX0-F1
#
_entry.id   AF-A0A380JFX0-F1
#
_cell.length_a   1.000
_cell.length_b   1.000
_cell.length_c   1.000
_cell.angle_alpha   90.00
_cell.angle_beta   90.00
_cell.angle_gamma   90.00
#
_symmetry.space_group_name_H-M   'P 1'
#
loop_
_entity.id
_entity.type
_entity.pdbx_description
1 polymer ?
#
loop_
_entity_poly.entity_id
_entity_poly.type
_entity_poly.pdbx_seq_one_letter_code
_entity_poly.pdbx_strand_id
1 'polypeptide(L)'
;MGGTRVGLGFLSALTGILCVILVAEGRISNYFIGFIHELTYLALSFQNLYYGEGLTTIFFTVMQFVGAYYWLVDRRYGKEKKSDVKDIKAKRLTWLGWIKSLAVNLVVWLLLGFI
;
A
#
# COMPACT_ATOMS: atom_id res chain seq x y z
N MET A 1 15.39 25.52 -10.99
CA MET A 1 14.15 24.73 -10.77
C MET A 1 14.27 23.22 -11.03
N GLY A 2 15.46 22.66 -11.33
CA GLY A 2 15.64 21.20 -11.50
C GLY A 2 15.98 20.43 -10.21
N GLY A 3 16.65 21.05 -9.24
CA GLY A 3 17.16 20.36 -8.05
C GLY A 3 16.09 19.82 -7.09
N THR A 4 14.96 20.52 -6.96
CA THR A 4 13.84 20.08 -6.12
C THR A 4 13.15 18.83 -6.65
N ARG A 5 13.12 18.64 -7.97
CA ARG A 5 12.55 17.43 -8.61
C ARG A 5 13.40 16.19 -8.36
N VAL A 6 14.73 16.33 -8.45
CA VAL A 6 15.68 15.24 -8.20
C VAL A 6 15.66 14.83 -6.72
N GLY A 7 15.59 15.79 -5.81
CA GLY A 7 15.48 15.52 -4.37
C GLY A 7 14.20 14.77 -4.01
N LEU A 8 13.05 15.19 -4.56
CA LEU A 8 11.76 14.50 -4.36
C LEU A 8 11.76 13.10 -4.97
N GLY A 9 12.33 12.91 -6.16
CA GLY A 9 12.46 11.59 -6.79
C GLY A 9 13.30 10.62 -5.97
N PHE A 10 14.44 11.09 -5.43
CA PHE A 10 15.30 10.26 -4.57
C PHE A 10 14.61 9.89 -3.25
N LEU A 11 13.93 10.84 -2.62
CA LEU A 11 13.16 10.59 -1.39
C LEU A 11 12.01 9.61 -1.63
N SER A 12 11.29 9.75 -2.74
CA SER A 12 10.21 8.84 -3.11
C SER A 12 10.74 7.42 -3.32
N ALA A 13 11.86 7.24 -4.05
CA ALA A 13 12.46 5.93 -4.25
C ALA A 13 12.92 5.28 -2.93
N LEU A 14 13.60 6.04 -2.07
CA LEU A 14 14.09 5.53 -0.79
C LEU A 14 12.94 5.15 0.16
N THR A 15 11.92 5.99 0.27
CA THR A 15 10.74 5.72 1.10
C THR A 15 9.93 4.54 0.56
N GLY A 16 9.88 4.34 -0.76
CA GLY A 16 9.27 3.17 -1.38
C GLY A 16 9.98 1.87 -1.02
N ILE A 17 11.32 1.85 -1.06
CA ILE A 17 12.12 0.68 -0.65
C ILE A 17 11.92 0.38 0.85
N LEU A 18 11.94 1.41 1.69
CA LEU A 18 11.72 1.24 3.13
C LEU A 18 10.30 0.75 3.45
N CYS A 19 9.28 1.21 2.72
CA CYS A 19 7.90 0.74 2.81
C CYS A 19 7.84 -0.78 2.62
N VAL A 20 8.33 -1.30 1.48
CA VAL A 20 8.23 -2.75 1.18
C VAL A 20 9.04 -3.62 2.16
N ILE A 21 10.18 -3.14 2.66
CA ILE A 21 10.95 -3.85 3.69
C ILE A 21 10.14 -3.93 5.00
N LEU A 22 9.51 -2.83 5.42
CA LEU A 22 8.68 -2.82 6.62
C LEU A 22 7.40 -3.65 6.48
N VAL A 23 6.82 -3.74 5.28
CA VAL A 23 5.74 -4.69 4.96
C VAL A 23 6.22 -6.12 5.18
N ALA A 24 7.40 -6.47 4.63
CA ALA A 24 7.97 -7.80 4.76
C ALA A 24 8.28 -8.17 6.23
N GLU A 25 8.72 -7.20 7.03
CA GLU A 25 8.91 -7.37 8.47
C GLU A 25 7.61 -7.36 9.29
N GLY A 26 6.46 -7.06 8.69
CA GLY A 26 5.18 -6.95 9.39
C GLY A 26 5.16 -5.82 10.42
N ARG A 27 5.82 -4.69 10.14
CA ARG A 27 5.83 -3.53 11.05
C ARG A 27 4.76 -2.52 10.69
N ILE A 28 4.02 -2.07 11.69
CA ILE A 28 3.01 -1.00 11.52
C ILE A 28 3.61 0.32 11.01
N SER A 29 4.91 0.56 11.27
CA SER A 29 5.63 1.72 10.75
C SER A 29 5.61 1.81 9.22
N ASN A 30 5.35 0.69 8.53
CA ASN A 30 5.09 0.69 7.10
C ASN A 30 4.02 1.70 6.70
N TYR A 31 2.92 1.78 7.46
CA TYR A 31 1.81 2.66 7.09
C TYR A 31 2.23 4.13 7.02
N PHE A 32 3.07 4.55 7.97
CA PHE A 32 3.61 5.90 8.02
C PHE A 32 4.62 6.19 6.91
N ILE A 33 5.59 5.28 6.67
CA ILE A 33 6.59 5.47 5.61
C ILE A 33 5.95 5.41 4.22
N GLY A 34 5.02 4.47 4.01
CA GLY A 34 4.27 4.39 2.76
C GLY A 34 3.40 5.63 2.53
N PHE A 35 2.82 6.25 3.55
CA PHE A 35 2.11 7.51 3.39
C PHE A 35 3.02 8.65 2.90
N ILE A 36 4.25 8.73 3.42
CA ILE A 36 5.24 9.70 2.94
C ILE A 36 5.62 9.41 1.48
N HIS A 37 5.80 8.13 1.13
CA HIS A 37 6.05 7.71 -0.25
C HIS A 37 4.92 8.17 -1.19
N GLU A 38 3.67 7.83 -0.88
CA GLU A 38 2.49 8.20 -1.67
C GLU A 38 2.37 9.73 -1.83
N LEU A 39 2.61 10.52 -0.77
CA LEU A 39 2.60 11.99 -0.87
C LEU A 39 3.70 12.55 -1.78
N THR A 40 4.92 12.02 -1.66
CA THR A 40 6.04 12.46 -2.52
C THR A 40 5.84 12.04 -3.98
N TYR A 41 5.29 10.85 -4.19
CA TYR A 41 5.00 10.32 -5.52
C TYR A 41 3.82 11.04 -6.18
N LEU A 42 2.78 11.39 -5.41
CA LEU A 42 1.65 12.19 -5.88
C LEU A 42 2.11 13.56 -6.39
N ALA A 43 2.99 14.22 -5.63
CA ALA A 43 3.57 15.50 -6.03
C ALA A 43 4.38 15.40 -7.34
N LEU A 44 5.06 14.27 -7.59
CA LEU A 44 5.78 14.01 -8.83
C LEU A 44 4.83 13.69 -9.99
N SER A 45 3.78 12.89 -9.73
CA SER A 45 2.78 12.49 -10.71
C SER A 45 2.00 13.69 -11.26
N PHE A 46 1.61 14.64 -10.39
CA PHE A 46 1.00 15.91 -10.82
C PHE A 46 1.95 16.79 -11.65
N GLN A 47 3.26 16.78 -11.36
CA GLN A 47 4.24 17.56 -12.13
C GLN A 47 4.51 16.98 -13.52
N ASN A 48 4.37 15.66 -13.68
CA ASN A 48 4.59 14.95 -14.94
C ASN A 48 3.28 14.64 -15.70
N LEU A 49 2.12 15.12 -15.21
CA LEU A 49 0.79 14.92 -15.81
C LEU A 49 0.40 13.44 -16.00
N TYR A 50 0.87 12.55 -15.11
CA TYR A 50 0.52 11.13 -15.14
C TYR A 50 -0.83 10.89 -14.44
N TYR A 51 -1.93 11.22 -15.11
CA TYR A 51 -3.28 11.14 -14.54
C TYR A 51 -3.64 9.75 -13.97
N GLY A 52 -3.19 8.67 -14.63
CA GLY A 52 -3.42 7.30 -14.14
C GLY A 52 -2.69 7.01 -12.83
N GLU A 53 -1.40 7.35 -12.76
CA GLU A 53 -0.60 7.18 -11.54
C GLU A 53 -1.10 8.10 -10.41
N GLY A 54 -1.52 9.33 -10.71
CA GLY A 54 -2.03 10.27 -9.72
C GLY A 54 -3.31 9.73 -9.07
N LEU A 55 -4.24 9.19 -9.86
CA LEU A 55 -5.46 8.56 -9.34
C LEU A 55 -5.16 7.33 -8.48
N THR A 56 -4.25 6.45 -8.91
CA THR A 56 -3.88 5.26 -8.11
C THR A 56 -3.18 5.65 -6.82
N THR A 57 -2.33 6.68 -6.83
CA THR A 57 -1.60 7.17 -5.65
C THR A 57 -2.57 7.76 -4.62
N ILE A 58 -3.59 8.50 -5.06
CA ILE A 58 -4.67 9.00 -4.18
C ILE A 58 -5.43 7.83 -3.55
N PHE A 59 -5.78 6.80 -4.33
CA PHE A 59 -6.44 5.60 -3.84
C PHE A 59 -5.59 4.88 -2.77
N PHE A 60 -4.29 4.67 -3.04
CA PHE A 60 -3.38 4.03 -2.09
C PHE A 60 -3.16 4.86 -0.84
N THR A 61 -3.11 6.19 -0.96
CA THR A 61 -3.05 7.11 0.18
C THR A 61 -4.22 6.89 1.15
N VAL A 62 -5.45 6.76 0.63
CA VAL A 62 -6.63 6.49 1.46
C VAL A 62 -6.57 5.08 2.07
N MET A 63 -6.20 4.09 1.25
CA MET A 63 -6.06 2.70 1.71
C MET A 63 -5.01 2.54 2.81
N GLN A 64 -3.99 3.41 2.87
CA GLN A 64 -2.98 3.39 3.91
C GLN A 64 -3.59 3.62 5.31
N PHE A 65 -4.59 4.49 5.44
CA PHE A 65 -5.32 4.70 6.70
C PHE A 65 -6.20 3.51 7.06
N VAL A 66 -6.89 2.94 6.06
CA VAL A 66 -7.74 1.76 6.25
C VAL A 66 -6.90 0.56 6.71
N GLY A 67 -5.77 0.31 6.05
CA GLY A 67 -4.83 -0.74 6.43
C GLY A 67 -4.27 -0.52 7.83
N ALA A 68 -3.87 0.70 8.18
CA ALA A 68 -3.41 1.03 9.52
C ALA A 68 -4.49 0.77 10.58
N TYR A 69 -5.75 1.11 10.30
CA TYR A 69 -6.88 0.85 11.20
C TYR A 69 -7.07 -0.65 11.45
N TYR A 70 -7.19 -1.46 10.39
CA TYR A 70 -7.37 -2.91 10.53
C TYR A 70 -6.18 -3.57 11.23
N TRP A 71 -4.95 -3.11 10.95
CA TRP A 71 -3.76 -3.61 11.62
C TRP A 71 -3.75 -3.29 13.12
N LEU A 72 -4.16 -2.08 13.51
CA LEU A 72 -4.27 -1.69 14.92
C LEU A 72 -5.36 -2.47 15.63
N VAL A 73 -6.51 -2.67 14.99
CA VAL A 73 -7.63 -3.44 15.53
C VAL A 73 -7.22 -4.90 15.73
N ASP A 74 -6.64 -5.55 14.72
CA ASP A 74 -6.16 -6.94 14.81
C ASP A 74 -5.11 -7.09 15.93
N ARG A 75 -4.22 -6.11 16.09
CA ARG A 75 -3.24 -6.12 17.18
C ARG A 75 -3.86 -5.95 18.57
N ARG A 76 -4.95 -5.20 18.71
CA ARG A 76 -5.68 -5.05 19.99
C ARG A 76 -6.45 -6.33 20.34
N TYR A 77 -7.20 -6.89 19.40
CA TYR A 77 -7.95 -8.15 19.63
C TYR A 77 -7.03 -9.37 19.73
N GLY A 78 -5.89 -9.38 19.02
CA GLY A 78 -4.89 -10.45 19.08
C GLY A 78 -4.10 -10.50 20.39
N LYS A 79 -3.91 -9.36 21.06
CA LYS A 79 -3.23 -9.29 22.36
C LYS A 79 -4.03 -9.92 23.51
N GLU A 80 -5.35 -9.95 23.44
CA GLU A 80 -6.17 -10.64 24.46
C GLU A 80 -6.05 -12.17 24.37
N LYS A 81 -5.56 -12.73 23.25
CA LYS A 81 -5.43 -14.18 23.07
C LYS A 81 -4.02 -14.75 23.16
N LYS A 82 -2.95 -13.95 23.09
CA LYS A 82 -1.58 -14.47 23.23
C LYS A 82 -0.60 -13.46 23.82
N SER A 83 -0.17 -13.76 25.04
CA SER A 83 1.11 -13.34 25.61
C SER A 83 2.26 -14.12 24.95
N ASP A 84 2.48 -13.98 23.64
CA ASP A 84 3.83 -14.14 23.10
C ASP A 84 3.92 -13.66 21.64
N VAL A 85 4.96 -12.86 21.43
CA VAL A 85 5.73 -12.50 20.25
C VAL A 85 5.19 -12.88 18.85
N LYS A 86 5.17 -11.83 17.99
CA LYS A 86 5.37 -11.77 16.53
C LYS A 86 4.78 -12.92 15.70
N ASP A 87 3.72 -12.61 14.97
CA ASP A 87 3.62 -12.84 13.52
C ASP A 87 2.14 -12.79 13.16
N ILE A 88 1.78 -11.85 12.28
CA ILE A 88 0.47 -11.87 11.64
C ILE A 88 0.40 -13.18 10.89
N LYS A 89 -0.47 -14.10 11.34
CA LYS A 89 -0.75 -15.34 10.62
C LYS A 89 -1.31 -14.96 9.24
N ALA A 90 -0.45 -14.96 8.24
CA ALA A 90 -0.85 -14.85 6.85
C ALA A 90 -1.88 -15.95 6.57
N LYS A 91 -3.14 -15.55 6.36
CA LYS A 91 -4.18 -16.50 5.94
C LYS A 91 -3.82 -16.94 4.53
N ARG A 92 -3.43 -18.21 4.36
CA ARG A 92 -3.29 -18.79 3.03
C ARG A 92 -4.65 -18.84 2.36
N LEU A 93 -4.75 -18.20 1.20
CA LEU A 93 -5.94 -18.27 0.38
C LEU A 93 -6.04 -19.69 -0.20
N THR A 94 -7.19 -20.35 -0.01
CA THR A 94 -7.48 -21.66 -0.60
C THR A 94 -7.50 -21.56 -2.13
N TRP A 95 -7.28 -22.69 -2.81
CA TRP A 95 -7.26 -22.76 -4.28
C TRP A 95 -8.54 -22.18 -4.94
N LEU A 96 -9.69 -22.40 -4.31
CA LEU A 96 -10.97 -21.79 -4.71
C LEU A 96 -11.00 -20.26 -4.55
N GLY A 97 -10.31 -19.73 -3.53
CA GLY A 97 -10.16 -18.29 -3.32
C GLY A 97 -9.25 -17.63 -4.36
N TRP A 98 -8.22 -18.33 -4.82
CA TRP A 98 -7.39 -17.89 -5.93
C TRP A 98 -8.17 -17.72 -7.23
N ILE A 99 -8.99 -18.72 -7.59
CA ILE A 99 -9.83 -18.67 -8.79
C ILE A 99 -10.86 -17.52 -8.69
N LYS A 100 -11.50 -17.35 -7.53
CA LYS A 100 -12.42 -16.22 -7.32
C LYS A 100 -11.73 -14.86 -7.44
N SER A 101 -10.52 -14.70 -6.87
CA SER A 101 -9.74 -13.46 -6.98
C SER A 101 -9.39 -13.14 -8.44
N LEU A 102 -8.93 -14.15 -9.19
CA LEU A 102 -8.64 -14.00 -10.62
C LEU A 102 -9.88 -13.61 -11.42
N ALA A 103 -11.04 -14.23 -11.14
CA ALA A 103 -12.29 -13.91 -11.81
C ALA A 103 -12.72 -12.46 -11.54
N VAL A 104 -12.64 -12.01 -10.29
CA VAL A 104 -12.96 -10.61 -9.92
C VAL A 104 -12.02 -9.64 -10.61
N ASN A 105 -10.72 -9.92 -10.62
CA ASN A 105 -9.74 -9.05 -11.28
C ASN A 105 -10.01 -8.94 -12.78
N LEU A 106 -10.36 -10.04 -13.44
CA LEU A 106 -10.68 -10.08 -14.87
C LEU A 106 -11.96 -9.30 -15.19
N VAL A 107 -12.98 -9.39 -14.33
CA VAL A 107 -14.22 -8.61 -14.47
C VAL A 107 -13.95 -7.11 -14.30
N VAL A 108 -13.19 -6.72 -13.28
CA VAL A 108 -12.82 -5.31 -13.04
C VAL A 108 -12.00 -4.76 -14.21
N TRP A 109 -11.06 -5.55 -14.74
CA TRP A 109 -10.25 -5.16 -15.90
C TRP A 109 -11.11 -4.95 -17.16
N LEU A 110 -12.09 -5.83 -17.41
CA LEU A 110 -13.02 -5.65 -18.52
C LEU A 110 -13.91 -4.42 -18.31
N LEU A 111 -14.46 -4.21 -17.11
CA LEU A 111 -15.29 -3.03 -16.83
C LEU A 111 -14.52 -1.71 -16.99
N LEU A 112 -13.27 -1.66 -16.56
CA LEU A 112 -12.41 -0.47 -16.69
C LEU A 112 -11.84 -0.30 -18.11
N GLY A 113 -11.63 -1.39 -18.86
CA GLY A 113 -11.09 -1.35 -20.23
C GLY A 113 -12.12 -1.00 -21.31
N PHE A 114 -13.41 -1.03 -20.98
CA PHE A 114 -14.51 -0.61 -21.87
C PHE A 114 -14.99 0.83 -21.63
N ILE A 115 -14.40 1.54 -20.66
CA ILE A 115 -14.57 2.98 -20.40
C ILE A 115 -13.40 3.75 -21.03
#